data_AF-A0A5M6IZT4-F1
#
_entry.id   AF-A0A5M6IZT4-F1
#
_cell.length_a   1.000
_cell.length_b   1.000
_cell.length_c   1.000
_cell.angle_alpha   90.00
_cell.angle_beta   90.00
_cell.angle_gamma   90.00
#
_symmetry.space_group_name_H-M   'P 1'
#
loop_
_entity.id
_entity.type
_entity.pdbx_description
1 polymer ?
#
loop_
_entity_poly.entity_id
_entity_poly.type
_entity_poly.pdbx_seq_one_letter_code
_entity_poly.pdbx_strand_id
1 'polypeptide(L)'
;MWACIEDGMVRELTATDPAGRFHPSLLWVACDAAVREGWRWDGTGFAAPAAAGPDLAAAARLALRASDIAVLRCAEHGVAVPAVWLTYREALRAIAAGTTTVATLPERPEYPPGT
;
A
#
# COMPACT_ATOMS: atom_id res chain seq x y z
N MET A 1 -5.20 13.41 -21.87
CA MET A 1 -4.65 12.11 -21.46
C MET A 1 -5.78 11.36 -20.77
N TRP A 2 -5.71 10.03 -20.69
CA TRP A 2 -6.75 9.20 -20.11
C TRP A 2 -6.16 8.23 -19.10
N ALA A 3 -6.84 8.07 -17.97
CA ALA A 3 -6.49 7.15 -16.89
C ALA A 3 -7.51 6.01 -16.84
N CYS A 4 -7.02 4.76 -16.89
CA CYS A 4 -7.84 3.59 -16.60
C CYS A 4 -7.91 3.40 -15.09
N ILE A 5 -9.13 3.34 -14.56
CA ILE A 5 -9.39 3.20 -13.13
C ILE A 5 -9.87 1.78 -12.84
N GLU A 6 -9.15 1.07 -11.98
CA GLU A 6 -9.58 -0.20 -11.40
C GLU A 6 -9.43 -0.11 -9.88
N ASP A 7 -10.45 -0.59 -9.14
CA ASP A 7 -10.49 -0.55 -7.67
C ASP A 7 -10.22 0.86 -7.07
N GLY A 8 -10.63 1.91 -7.79
CA GLY A 8 -10.43 3.30 -7.39
C GLY A 8 -8.99 3.81 -7.55
N MET A 9 -8.14 3.11 -8.29
CA MET A 9 -6.75 3.49 -8.57
C MET A 9 -6.47 3.58 -10.06
N VAL A 10 -5.58 4.50 -10.45
CA VAL A 10 -5.05 4.58 -11.81
C VAL A 10 -4.14 3.39 -12.07
N ARG A 11 -4.54 2.52 -13.00
CA ARG A 11 -3.78 1.33 -13.39
C ARG A 11 -2.95 1.55 -14.64
N GLU A 12 -3.47 2.34 -15.57
CA GLU A 12 -2.85 2.59 -16.86
C GLU A 12 -3.11 4.04 -17.29
N LEU A 13 -2.18 4.61 -18.04
CA LEU A 13 -2.30 5.92 -18.66
C LEU A 13 -2.10 5.83 -20.18
N THR A 14 -2.94 6.53 -20.94
CA THR A 14 -2.79 6.62 -22.39
C THR A 14 -3.01 8.05 -22.89
N ALA A 15 -2.22 8.45 -23.88
CA ALA A 15 -2.41 9.72 -24.57
C ALA A 15 -3.52 9.66 -25.63
N THR A 16 -3.96 8.46 -26.02
CA THR A 16 -4.93 8.26 -27.11
C THR A 16 -6.34 8.08 -26.55
N ASP A 17 -7.36 8.52 -27.28
CA ASP A 17 -8.76 8.32 -26.90
C ASP A 17 -9.10 6.81 -26.77
N PRO A 18 -9.56 6.34 -25.59
CA PRO A 18 -9.92 4.94 -25.36
C PRO A 18 -11.29 4.56 -25.93
N ALA A 19 -12.13 5.51 -26.36
CA ALA A 19 -13.48 5.26 -26.84
C ALA A 19 -13.51 4.26 -28.02
N GLY A 20 -14.29 3.19 -27.88
CA GLY A 20 -14.43 2.14 -28.90
C GLY A 20 -13.19 1.27 -29.13
N ARG A 21 -12.11 1.46 -28.36
CA ARG A 21 -10.86 0.67 -28.47
C ARG A 21 -10.72 -0.41 -27.40
N PHE A 22 -11.24 -0.14 -26.21
CA PHE A 22 -11.14 -1.03 -25.05
C PHE A 22 -12.49 -1.59 -24.64
N HIS A 23 -12.48 -2.64 -23.80
CA HIS A 23 -13.70 -3.28 -23.33
C HIS A 23 -14.55 -2.29 -22.49
N PRO A 24 -15.88 -2.24 -22.66
CA PRO A 24 -16.74 -1.26 -21.97
C PRO A 24 -16.77 -1.36 -20.44
N SER A 25 -16.25 -2.45 -19.86
CA SER A 25 -16.14 -2.59 -18.39
C SER A 25 -15.02 -1.76 -17.77
N LEU A 26 -14.08 -1.26 -18.59
CA LEU A 26 -12.97 -0.44 -18.11
C LEU A 26 -13.44 1.01 -17.94
N LEU A 27 -13.22 1.55 -16.75
CA LEU A 27 -13.52 2.94 -16.47
C LEU A 27 -12.35 3.81 -16.91
N TRP A 28 -12.55 4.55 -18.00
CA TRP A 28 -11.58 5.54 -18.48
C TRP A 28 -12.04 6.95 -18.13
N VAL A 29 -11.17 7.71 -17.47
CA VAL A 29 -11.43 9.09 -17.07
C VAL A 29 -10.38 10.01 -17.69
N ALA A 30 -10.83 11.15 -18.24
CA ALA A 30 -9.92 12.16 -18.76
C ALA A 30 -9.10 12.79 -17.62
N CYS A 31 -7.79 12.90 -17.82
CA CYS A 31 -6.87 13.43 -16.82
C CYS A 31 -5.85 14.38 -17.44
N ASP A 32 -5.22 15.18 -16.57
CA ASP A 32 -4.04 15.97 -16.93
C ASP A 32 -2.80 15.07 -17.12
N ALA A 33 -1.69 15.68 -17.55
CA ALA A 33 -0.42 14.99 -17.78
C ALA A 33 0.41 14.78 -16.49
N ALA A 34 -0.04 15.30 -15.35
CA ALA A 34 0.63 15.13 -14.06
C ALA A 34 0.16 13.88 -13.32
N VAL A 35 -1.06 13.38 -13.59
CA VAL A 35 -1.56 12.10 -13.07
C VAL A 35 -0.60 10.96 -13.43
N ARG A 36 -0.33 10.08 -12.46
CA ARG A 36 0.52 8.90 -12.62
C ARG A 36 -0.24 7.63 -12.23
N GLU A 37 0.25 6.49 -12.72
CA GLU A 37 -0.17 5.17 -12.23
C GLU A 37 -0.01 5.10 -10.70
N GLY A 38 -0.97 4.45 -10.04
CA GLY A 38 -1.06 4.35 -8.58
C GLY A 38 -1.74 5.53 -7.88
N TRP A 39 -2.14 6.58 -8.59
CA TRP A 39 -2.97 7.66 -8.01
C TRP A 39 -4.38 7.16 -7.70
N ARG A 40 -5.00 7.71 -6.65
CA ARG A 40 -6.35 7.37 -6.25
C ARG A 40 -7.36 8.26 -6.99
N TRP A 41 -8.45 7.68 -7.45
CA TRP A 41 -9.60 8.38 -8.01
C TRP A 41 -10.79 8.26 -7.06
N ASP A 42 -11.38 9.39 -6.66
CA ASP A 42 -12.52 9.42 -5.71
C ASP A 42 -13.89 9.65 -6.39
N GLY A 43 -13.93 9.62 -7.72
CA GLY A 43 -15.13 9.96 -8.51
C GLY A 43 -15.15 11.40 -9.01
N THR A 44 -14.32 12.28 -8.44
CA THR A 44 -14.27 13.71 -8.78
C THR A 44 -12.86 14.21 -9.09
N GLY A 45 -11.84 13.68 -8.41
CA GLY A 45 -10.47 14.12 -8.51
C GLY A 45 -9.45 13.00 -8.38
N PHE A 46 -8.25 13.30 -8.86
CA PHE A 46 -7.08 12.46 -8.72
C PHE A 46 -6.25 12.94 -7.53
N ALA A 47 -5.96 12.04 -6.60
CA ALA A 47 -5.06 12.29 -5.49
C ALA A 47 -3.81 11.44 -5.66
N ALA A 48 -2.64 12.09 -5.61
CA ALA A 48 -1.39 11.38 -5.50
C ALA A 48 -1.43 10.47 -4.26
N PRO A 49 -0.85 9.26 -4.32
CA PRO A 49 -0.64 8.52 -3.08
C PRO A 49 0.17 9.43 -2.15
N ALA A 50 -0.32 9.59 -0.92
CA ALA A 50 0.44 10.33 0.08
C ALA A 50 1.80 9.64 0.19
N ALA A 51 2.86 10.34 -0.23
CA ALA A 51 4.20 9.84 -0.01
C ALA A 51 4.32 9.69 1.51
N ALA A 52 4.42 8.46 2.00
CA ALA A 52 4.98 8.23 3.32
C ALA A 52 6.30 9.01 3.31
N GLY A 53 6.40 10.08 4.11
CA GLY A 53 7.59 10.91 4.14
C GLY A 53 8.82 9.99 4.28
N PRO A 54 9.99 10.35 3.73
CA PRO A 54 11.17 9.49 3.77
C PRO A 54 11.44 8.94 5.19
N ASP A 55 11.11 9.73 6.22
CA ASP A 55 11.18 9.37 7.63
C ASP A 55 10.23 8.23 8.03
N LEU A 56 8.98 8.24 7.56
CA LEU A 56 8.00 7.21 7.91
C LEU A 56 8.33 5.87 7.25
N ALA A 57 8.75 5.88 5.99
CA ALA A 57 9.19 4.68 5.30
C ALA A 57 10.47 4.09 5.93
N ALA A 58 11.40 4.93 6.38
CA ALA A 58 12.59 4.50 7.12
C ALA A 58 12.22 3.90 8.48
N ALA A 59 11.32 4.55 9.23
CA ALA A 59 10.83 4.07 10.51
C ALA A 59 10.08 2.73 10.40
N ALA A 60 9.31 2.53 9.32
CA ALA A 60 8.64 1.25 9.05
C ALA A 60 9.64 0.11 8.80
N ARG A 61 10.73 0.37 8.05
CA ARG A 61 11.81 -0.62 7.84
C ARG A 61 12.51 -0.97 9.15
N LEU A 62 12.74 0.02 10.03
CA LEU A 62 13.31 -0.20 11.36
C LEU A 62 12.39 -1.08 12.22
N ALA A 63 11.09 -0.80 12.22
CA ALA A 63 10.08 -1.59 12.93
C ALA A 63 9.95 -3.02 12.39
N LEU A 64 10.09 -3.22 11.07
CA LEU A 64 10.13 -4.57 10.46
C LEU A 64 11.32 -5.37 10.99
N ARG A 65 12.51 -4.78 11.01
CA ARG A 65 13.71 -5.44 11.57
C ARG A 65 13.53 -5.76 13.05
N ALA A 66 12.99 -4.83 13.83
CA ALA A 66 12.75 -5.03 15.26
C ALA A 66 11.70 -6.12 15.53
N SER A 67 10.74 -6.34 14.61
CA SER A 67 9.72 -7.38 14.74
C SER A 67 10.16 -8.77 14.26
N ASP A 68 11.34 -8.90 13.65
CA ASP A 68 11.87 -10.21 13.25
C ASP A 68 12.14 -11.10 14.47
N ILE A 69 12.47 -10.53 15.63
CA ILE A 69 12.67 -11.30 16.87
C ILE A 69 11.41 -12.09 17.29
N ALA A 70 10.20 -11.52 17.10
CA ALA A 70 8.96 -12.21 17.42
C ALA A 70 8.74 -13.41 16.48
N VAL A 71 9.03 -13.22 15.19
CA VAL A 71 8.91 -14.27 14.17
C VAL A 71 9.91 -15.40 14.42
N LEU A 72 11.16 -15.05 14.76
CA LEU A 72 12.20 -16.02 15.09
C LEU A 72 11.84 -16.87 16.30
N ARG A 73 11.41 -16.24 17.41
CA ARG A 73 11.02 -16.97 18.62
C ARG A 73 9.79 -17.87 18.40
N CYS A 74 8.82 -17.40 17.62
CA CYS A 74 7.69 -18.24 17.19
C CYS A 74 8.19 -19.48 16.46
N ALA A 75 9.10 -19.32 15.49
CA ALA A 75 9.67 -20.42 14.72
C ALA A 75 10.47 -21.39 15.60
N GLU A 76 11.30 -20.88 16.53
CA GLU A 76 12.12 -21.68 17.44
C GLU A 76 11.26 -22.56 18.37
N HIS A 77 10.11 -22.06 18.82
CA HIS A 77 9.20 -22.79 19.70
C HIS A 77 8.13 -23.59 18.94
N GLY A 78 8.17 -23.62 17.60
CA GLY A 78 7.14 -24.27 16.79
C GLY A 78 5.74 -23.66 16.94
N VAL A 79 5.67 -22.40 17.37
CA VAL A 79 4.43 -21.65 17.58
C VAL A 79 4.12 -20.84 16.33
N ALA A 80 2.88 -20.89 15.86
CA ALA A 80 2.45 -20.04 14.75
C ALA A 80 2.49 -18.56 15.15
N VAL A 81 3.01 -17.70 14.27
CA VAL A 81 3.01 -16.24 14.48
C VAL A 81 1.56 -15.76 14.61
N PRO A 82 1.18 -15.07 15.70
CA PRO A 82 -0.20 -14.62 15.89
C PRO A 82 -0.68 -13.71 14.75
N ALA A 83 -1.97 -13.80 14.42
CA ALA A 83 -2.57 -13.01 13.34
C ALA A 83 -2.33 -11.49 13.51
N VAL A 84 -2.35 -11.00 14.75
CA VAL A 84 -2.08 -9.58 15.07
C VAL A 84 -0.68 -9.14 14.62
N TRP A 85 0.33 -10.02 14.76
CA TRP A 85 1.69 -9.77 14.28
C TRP A 85 1.79 -9.80 12.75
N LEU A 86 1.02 -10.67 12.09
CA LEU A 86 0.95 -10.72 10.64
C LEU A 86 0.37 -9.43 10.07
N THR A 87 -0.78 -8.97 10.61
CA THR A 87 -1.42 -7.70 10.23
C THR A 87 -0.50 -6.51 10.49
N TYR A 88 0.17 -6.47 11.65
CA TYR A 88 1.14 -5.42 11.96
C TYR A 88 2.28 -5.36 10.92
N ARG A 89 2.90 -6.50 10.61
CA ARG A 89 4.01 -6.57 9.65
C ARG A 89 3.56 -6.29 8.22
N GLU A 90 2.34 -6.67 7.84
CA GLU A 90 1.75 -6.31 6.54
C GLU A 90 1.57 -4.80 6.41
N ALA A 91 1.02 -4.14 7.44
CA ALA A 91 0.89 -2.69 7.47
C ALA A 91 2.25 -1.97 7.35
N LEU A 92 3.28 -2.44 8.07
CA LEU A 92 4.63 -1.88 7.93
C LEU A 92 5.22 -2.05 6.53
N ARG A 93 4.99 -3.20 5.87
CA ARG A 93 5.43 -3.40 4.48
C ARG A 93 4.73 -2.46 3.52
N ALA A 94 3.43 -2.24 3.69
CA ALA A 94 2.68 -1.27 2.89
C ALA A 94 3.25 0.15 3.06
N ILE A 95 3.57 0.56 4.29
CA ILE A 95 4.21 1.86 4.57
C ILE A 95 5.59 1.95 3.92
N ALA A 96 6.43 0.93 4.07
CA ALA A 96 7.77 0.90 3.50
C ALA A 96 7.78 0.90 1.97
N ALA A 97 6.72 0.36 1.35
CA ALA A 97 6.49 0.35 -0.10
C ALA A 97 5.80 1.64 -0.60
N GLY A 98 5.30 2.50 0.29
CA GLY A 98 4.56 3.71 -0.08
C GLY A 98 3.18 3.44 -0.69
N THR A 99 2.60 2.26 -0.44
CA THR A 99 1.29 1.86 -0.99
C THR A 99 0.11 2.23 -0.09
N THR A 100 0.38 2.91 1.03
CA THR A 100 -0.62 3.33 2.00
C THR A 100 -0.51 4.82 2.29
N THR A 101 -1.62 5.42 2.69
CA THR A 101 -1.75 6.84 2.99
C THR A 101 -1.72 7.16 4.48
N VAL A 102 -1.31 6.21 5.33
CA VAL A 102 -1.25 6.43 6.78
C VAL A 102 -0.15 7.44 7.13
N ALA A 103 -0.48 8.35 8.05
CA ALA A 103 0.44 9.39 8.52
C ALA A 103 1.35 8.90 9.68
N THR A 104 1.00 7.78 10.32
CA THR A 104 1.70 7.26 11.50
C THR A 104 1.93 5.75 11.39
N LEU A 105 2.94 5.26 12.10
CA LEU A 105 3.18 3.82 12.21
C LEU A 105 2.06 3.14 13.01
N PRO A 106 1.72 1.88 12.69
CA PRO A 106 0.83 1.08 13.52
C PRO A 106 1.48 0.81 14.88
N GLU A 107 0.66 0.66 15.92
CA GLU A 107 1.12 0.29 17.26
C GLU A 107 1.67 -1.14 17.25
N ARG A 108 2.78 -1.35 17.96
CA ARG A 108 3.43 -2.66 18.02
C ARG A 108 2.62 -3.60 18.93
N PRO A 109 2.24 -4.80 18.47
CA PRO A 109 1.55 -5.78 19.31
C PRO A 109 2.44 -6.27 20.46
N GLU A 110 1.81 -6.80 21.51
CA GLU A 110 2.52 -7.50 22.58
C GLU A 110 3.21 -8.78 22.04
N TYR A 111 4.32 -9.17 22.67
CA TYR A 111 4.99 -10.41 22.31
C TYR A 111 4.08 -11.62 22.57
N PRO A 112 4.08 -12.62 21.68
CA PRO A 112 3.29 -13.82 21.89
C PRO A 112 3.69 -14.52 23.20
N PRO A 113 2.74 -15.01 24.00
CA PRO A 113 3.06 -15.72 25.23
C PRO A 113 3.88 -16.99 24.90
N GLY A 114 4.97 -17.21 25.64
CA GLY A 114 5.84 -18.37 25.43
C GLY A 114 6.85 -18.24 24.28
N THR A 115 7.23 -17.01 23.91
CA THR A 115 8.28 -16.71 22.92
C THR A 115 9.48 -15.99 23.51
#